data_AF-A0A952Z2J4-F1
#
_entry.id   AF-A0A952Z2J4-F1
#
_cell.length_a   1.000
_cell.length_b   1.000
_cell.length_c   1.000
_cell.angle_alpha   90.00
_cell.angle_beta   90.00
_cell.angle_gamma   90.00
#
_symmetry.space_group_name_H-M   'P 1'
#
loop_
_entity.id
_entity.type
_entity.pdbx_description
1 polymer ?
#
loop_
_entity_poly.entity_id
_entity_poly.type
_entity_poly.pdbx_seq_one_letter_code
_entity_poly.pdbx_strand_id
1 'polypeptide(L)'
;MKHLQTDLATLISSTFYLMSRYARSQDKQLILAIHKHLILIEHHPDMQSETIRTTCNRLRSYWLHLLKKDTGTAILEENTDIPAAYSKLSFLQ
;
A
#
# COMPACT_ATOMS: atom_id res chain seq x y z
N MET A 1 29.68 -20.02 2.39
CA MET A 1 29.21 -18.65 2.68
C MET A 1 27.74 -18.74 3.02
N LYS A 2 27.36 -18.52 4.29
CA LYS A 2 25.94 -18.48 4.68
C LYS A 2 25.37 -17.19 4.09
N HIS A 3 24.40 -17.30 3.18
CA HIS A 3 23.66 -16.12 2.72
C HIS A 3 23.09 -15.43 3.97
N LEU A 4 23.39 -14.13 4.13
CA LEU A 4 22.80 -13.30 5.17
C LEU A 4 21.34 -13.09 4.78
N GLN A 5 20.51 -14.09 5.03
CA GLN A 5 19.10 -14.03 4.72
C GLN A 5 18.47 -13.06 5.72
N THR A 6 17.83 -12.00 5.22
CA THR A 6 17.15 -11.03 6.07
C THR A 6 16.11 -11.73 6.91
N ASP A 7 16.13 -11.51 8.22
CA ASP A 7 15.14 -12.07 9.13
C ASP A 7 13.72 -11.67 8.72
N LEU A 8 12.83 -12.67 8.62
CA LEU A 8 11.46 -12.49 8.14
C LEU A 8 10.66 -11.54 9.04
N ALA A 9 10.83 -11.64 10.36
CA ALA A 9 10.13 -10.78 11.30
C ALA A 9 10.56 -9.31 11.10
N THR A 10 11.86 -9.07 10.97
CA THR A 10 12.42 -7.75 10.65
C THR A 10 11.86 -7.19 9.35
N LEU A 11 11.75 -8.02 8.31
CA LEU A 11 11.19 -7.61 7.02
C LEU A 11 9.70 -7.23 7.13
N ILE A 12 8.90 -8.03 7.87
CA ILE A 12 7.48 -7.74 8.11
C ILE A 12 7.34 -6.44 8.91
N SER A 13 8.05 -6.31 10.04
CA SER A 13 7.95 -5.14 10.93
C SER A 13 8.35 -3.85 10.23
N SER A 14 9.45 -3.86 9.48
CA SER A 14 9.91 -2.70 8.72
C SER A 14 8.93 -2.31 7.62
N THR A 15 8.38 -3.29 6.88
CA THR A 15 7.37 -3.03 5.84
C THR A 15 6.11 -2.42 6.43
N PHE A 16 5.62 -2.95 7.55
CA PHE A 16 4.43 -2.43 8.22
C PHE A 16 4.66 -1.02 8.77
N TYR A 17 5.84 -0.77 9.35
CA TYR A 17 6.22 0.58 9.78
C TYR A 17 6.19 1.58 8.61
N LEU A 18 6.79 1.24 7.47
CA LEU A 18 6.79 2.09 6.28
C LEU A 18 5.36 2.36 5.79
N MET A 19 4.53 1.32 5.71
CA MET A 19 3.14 1.45 5.30
C MET A 19 2.34 2.37 6.23
N SER A 20 2.48 2.21 7.55
CA SER A 20 1.79 3.05 8.53
C SER A 20 2.28 4.50 8.48
N ARG A 21 3.59 4.71 8.37
CA ARG A 21 4.19 6.06 8.37
C ARG A 21 3.85 6.86 7.12
N TYR A 22 3.75 6.18 5.98
CA TYR A 22 3.64 6.79 4.66
C TYR A 22 2.35 6.44 3.91
N ALA A 23 1.30 6.01 4.62
CA ALA A 23 0.01 5.61 4.04
C ALA A 23 -0.63 6.65 3.10
N ARG A 24 -0.27 7.95 3.25
CA ARG A 24 -0.78 9.06 2.44
C ARG A 24 0.26 9.63 1.47
N SER A 25 1.44 9.02 1.38
CA SER A 25 2.49 9.49 0.48
C SER A 25 2.13 9.17 -0.96
N GLN A 26 2.29 10.14 -1.86
CA GLN A 26 2.26 9.94 -3.32
C GLN A 26 3.68 9.79 -3.90
N ASP A 27 4.71 9.67 -3.06
CA ASP A 27 6.06 9.42 -3.52
C ASP A 27 6.15 8.05 -4.20
N LYS A 28 6.36 8.09 -5.53
CA LYS A 28 6.42 6.91 -6.38
C LYS A 28 7.56 5.97 -5.98
N GLN A 29 8.71 6.49 -5.58
CA GLN A 29 9.85 5.67 -5.17
C GLN A 29 9.54 4.92 -3.88
N LEU A 30 8.86 5.59 -2.95
CA LEU A 30 8.46 4.98 -1.70
C LEU A 30 7.39 3.89 -1.91
N ILE A 31 6.39 4.17 -2.75
CA ILE A 31 5.36 3.18 -3.11
C ILE A 31 6.00 1.94 -3.76
N LEU A 32 6.95 2.13 -4.68
CA LEU A 32 7.69 1.03 -5.31
C LEU A 32 8.58 0.29 -4.31
N ALA A 33 9.17 0.99 -3.33
CA ALA A 33 9.94 0.36 -2.27
C ALA A 33 9.06 -0.56 -1.42
N ILE A 34 7.91 -0.07 -0.93
CA ILE A 34 6.95 -0.88 -0.17
C ILE A 34 6.49 -2.09 -0.97
N HIS A 35 6.18 -1.90 -2.25
CA HIS A 35 5.81 -2.98 -3.17
C HIS A 35 6.87 -4.09 -3.25
N LYS A 36 8.15 -3.71 -3.42
CA LYS A 36 9.26 -4.66 -3.45
C LYS A 36 9.41 -5.43 -2.14
N HIS A 37 9.26 -4.75 -0.99
CA HIS A 37 9.37 -5.42 0.31
C HIS A 37 8.24 -6.44 0.52
N LEU A 38 7.01 -6.14 0.06
CA LEU A 38 5.90 -7.10 0.10
C LEU A 38 6.18 -8.35 -0.76
N ILE A 39 6.83 -8.21 -1.91
CA ILE A 39 7.29 -9.36 -2.72
C ILE A 39 8.31 -10.20 -1.96
N LEU A 40 9.28 -9.54 -1.29
CA LEU A 40 10.29 -10.23 -0.51
C LEU A 40 9.67 -11.05 0.64
N ILE A 41 8.63 -10.52 1.30
CA ILE A 41 7.90 -11.25 2.35
C ILE A 41 7.15 -12.45 1.74
N GLU A 42 6.45 -12.25 0.63
CA GLU A 42 5.65 -13.29 -0.05
C GLU A 42 6.50 -14.50 -0.46
N HIS A 43 7.73 -14.26 -0.94
CA HIS A 43 8.65 -15.29 -1.45
C HIS A 43 9.76 -15.67 -0.46
N HIS A 44 9.71 -15.18 0.78
CA HIS A 44 10.70 -15.53 1.79
C HIS A 44 10.62 -17.03 2.10
N PRO A 45 11.74 -17.78 2.18
CA PRO A 45 11.68 -19.23 2.37
C PRO A 45 11.11 -19.64 3.73
N ASP A 46 11.26 -18.79 4.75
CA ASP A 46 10.65 -19.02 6.07
C ASP A 46 9.17 -18.60 6.13
N MET A 47 8.61 -18.05 5.05
CA MET A 47 7.19 -17.72 4.98
C MET A 47 6.37 -18.99 4.81
N GLN A 48 5.68 -19.41 5.88
CA GLN A 48 4.79 -20.57 5.86
C GLN A 48 3.31 -20.18 5.90
N SER A 49 2.99 -18.94 6.28
CA SER A 49 1.62 -18.48 6.45
C SER A 49 0.98 -18.04 5.13
N GLU A 50 0.00 -18.83 4.68
CA GLU A 50 -0.76 -18.51 3.47
C GLU A 50 -1.60 -17.22 3.62
N THR A 51 -2.11 -16.98 4.83
CA THR A 51 -2.82 -15.74 5.16
C THR A 51 -1.91 -14.52 4.96
N ILE A 52 -0.65 -14.60 5.40
CA ILE A 52 0.30 -13.50 5.23
C ILE A 52 0.68 -13.33 3.75
N ARG A 53 0.92 -14.42 3.00
CA ARG A 53 1.14 -14.35 1.54
C ARG A 53 0.00 -13.65 0.82
N THR A 54 -1.23 -14.11 1.05
CA THR A 54 -2.43 -13.52 0.44
C THR A 54 -2.58 -12.05 0.83
N THR A 55 -2.30 -11.71 2.09
CA THR A 55 -2.33 -10.33 2.57
C THR A 55 -1.29 -9.47 1.86
N CYS A 56 -0.04 -9.94 1.76
CA CYS A 56 1.03 -9.22 1.05
C CYS A 56 0.68 -9.00 -0.42
N ASN A 57 0.13 -10.01 -1.09
CA ASN A 57 -0.30 -9.92 -2.48
C ASN A 57 -1.40 -8.86 -2.70
N ARG A 58 -2.41 -8.82 -1.81
CA ARG A 58 -3.48 -7.81 -1.83
C ARG A 58 -2.94 -6.40 -1.56
N LEU A 59 -2.10 -6.25 -0.54
CA LEU A 59 -1.47 -4.98 -0.20
C LEU A 59 -0.60 -4.48 -1.36
N ARG A 60 0.18 -5.37 -1.97
CA ARG A 60 1.03 -5.08 -3.13
C ARG A 60 0.22 -4.49 -4.28
N SER A 61 -0.93 -5.10 -4.57
CA SER A 61 -1.87 -4.60 -5.59
C SER A 61 -2.41 -3.22 -5.23
N TYR A 62 -2.87 -3.04 -3.99
CA TYR A 62 -3.36 -1.74 -3.48
C TYR A 62 -2.32 -0.62 -3.64
N TRP A 63 -1.08 -0.86 -3.21
CA TRP A 63 -0.01 0.13 -3.34
C TRP A 63 0.30 0.47 -4.80
N LEU A 64 0.27 -0.49 -5.73
CA LEU A 64 0.37 -0.19 -7.16
C LEU A 64 -0.80 0.63 -7.70
N HIS A 65 -2.01 0.44 -7.18
CA HIS A 65 -3.16 1.25 -7.59
C HIS A 65 -2.98 2.73 -7.21
N LEU A 66 -2.28 3.03 -6.12
CA LEU A 66 -1.95 4.42 -5.76
C LEU A 66 -1.10 5.12 -6.83
N LEU A 67 -0.18 4.40 -7.48
CA LEU A 67 0.60 4.95 -8.61
C LEU A 67 -0.27 5.27 -9.83
N LYS A 68 -1.29 4.44 -10.09
CA LYS A 68 -2.18 4.60 -11.26
C LYS A 68 -3.18 5.73 -11.08
N LYS A 69 -3.56 6.04 -9.84
CA LYS A 69 -4.48 7.14 -9.53
C LYS A 69 -3.89 8.51 -9.93
N ASP A 70 -2.57 8.68 -9.80
CA ASP A 70 -1.87 9.90 -10.23
C ASP A 70 -1.83 10.10 -11.75
N THR A 71 -2.02 9.05 -12.55
CA THR A 71 -2.13 9.16 -14.03
C THR A 71 -3.55 9.45 -14.52
N GLY A 72 -4.56 9.40 -13.64
CA GLY A 72 -5.97 9.57 -13.99
C GLY A 72 -6.61 10.89 -13.56
N THR A 73 -5.90 11.75 -12.82
CA THR A 73 -6.41 13.04 -12.33
C THR A 73 -5.52 14.19 -12.79
N ALA A 74 -5.43 14.39 -14.12
CA ALA A 74 -4.93 15.62 -14.72
C ALA A 74 -5.99 16.34 -15.58
N ILE A 75 -7.24 15.86 -15.56
CA ILE A 75 -8.37 16.56 -16.17
C ILE A 75 -9.54 16.41 -15.20
N LEU A 76 -9.77 17.45 -14.40
CA LEU A 76 -11.06 18.03 -14.01
C LEU A 76 -10.87 18.85 -12.72
N GLU A 77 -10.93 20.17 -12.94
CA GLU A 77 -11.53 21.19 -12.06
C GLU A 77 -10.65 21.87 -11.00
N GLU A 78 -9.88 22.84 -11.49
CA GLU A 78 -9.66 24.11 -10.80
C GLU A 78 -10.88 25.02 -11.04
N ASN A 79 -11.42 25.61 -9.95
CA ASN A 79 -12.51 26.61 -9.86
C ASN A 79 -13.94 26.04 -10.05
N THR A 80 -14.86 26.02 -9.09
CA THR A 80 -15.36 27.09 -8.20
C THR A 80 -16.41 26.48 -7.24
N ASP A 81 -16.54 27.06 -6.05
CA ASP A 81 -17.68 26.97 -5.11
C ASP A 81 -18.27 25.59 -4.72
N ILE A 82 -18.20 25.27 -3.43
CA ILE A 82 -18.93 24.17 -2.79
C ILE A 82 -20.41 24.57 -2.63
N PRO A 83 -21.40 23.86 -3.22
CA PRO A 83 -22.76 23.88 -2.73
C PRO A 83 -23.04 22.62 -1.91
N ALA A 84 -23.67 22.85 -0.76
CA ALA A 84 -24.04 21.88 0.26
C ALA A 84 -25.00 20.78 -0.24
N ALA A 85 -24.46 19.70 -0.83
CA ALA A 85 -25.30 18.62 -1.35
C ALA A 85 -24.82 17.19 -1.05
N TYR A 86 -24.00 16.94 -0.02
CA TYR A 86 -23.76 15.55 0.45
C TYR A 86 -23.63 15.41 1.97
N SER A 87 -24.26 16.32 2.73
CA SER A 87 -24.55 16.10 4.15
C SER A 87 -25.93 15.47 4.31
N LYS A 88 -26.07 14.17 3.99
CA LYS A 88 -27.14 13.27 4.48
C LYS A 88 -26.99 11.92 3.78
N LEU A 89 -26.38 10.94 4.46
CA LEU A 89 -26.82 9.55 4.43
C LEU A 89 -26.34 8.91 5.74
N SER A 90 -27.13 9.17 6.78
CA SER A 90 -27.13 8.44 8.04
C SER A 90 -27.59 7.01 7.81
N PHE A 91 -26.83 6.08 8.41
CA PHE A 91 -27.24 4.86 9.11
C PHE A 91 -28.67 4.30 8.93
N LEU A 92 -28.71 2.96 8.82
CA LEU A 92 -29.82 2.00 9.01
C LEU A 92 -30.73 1.72 7.81
N GLN A 93 -30.50 0.57 7.17
CA GLN A 93 -31.48 -0.51 7.02
C GLN A 93 -30.78 -1.85 7.23
#